data_AF-A0A932IHG7-F1
#
_entry.id   AF-A0A932IHG7-F1
#
_cell.length_a   1.000
_cell.length_b   1.000
_cell.length_c   1.000
_cell.angle_alpha   90.00
_cell.angle_beta   90.00
_cell.angle_gamma   90.00
#
_symmetry.space_group_name_H-M   'P 1'
#
loop_
_entity.id
_entity.type
_entity.pdbx_description
1 polymer ?
#
loop_
_entity_poly.entity_id
_entity_poly.type
_entity_poly.pdbx_seq_one_letter_code
_entity_poly.pdbx_strand_id
1 'polypeptide(L)'
;MNAARRSVALALAVAAACGEKVEEQIVVEQGVTGIDLSVIFDTALGLDQMRISGLIGALNAFTPGELPETPEPLATSPQTVVILLPDSMAGLSVEVRVDGLAGGQIRGTGLATVILAAKTLVSASITIGKPWVCGDGIVRDDKESCDDAGSTEPGCDATCLTEGGYTCEGEPSVCTFTCGNDLVDGGEQCDDPAPAEDGDGCSAACTVEAGHCCVGEPSDCSAVCGDGAIAICEQCDDDDTDDGDGCSSGCRIEEGYTCDNTPPPSVCIAGCGNGTVGPGEQCDDGDQMGGDGCAGDCTLEAGWCCTGQPSSCAVNTCGDGNATACEGCDGPAPADDGDGCSADCTVEPGYYCSGSPSTCQLIPVGCGNGSWDGIEGCDDGNNVSGDGCSAICTIEAGWECDNVAGQASRCKKCGNGKVEAIAGETCDDGNLNTGDGCLQNCKVQSGWYCCTTAGATPESTCCMSPGTCPLAVPGTCP
;
A
#
# COMPACT_ATOMS: atom_id res chain seq x y z
N MET A 1 1.48 -74.75 -29.47
CA MET A 1 1.03 -76.06 -28.95
C MET A 1 1.62 -76.23 -27.55
N ASN A 2 0.77 -76.63 -26.60
CA ASN A 2 1.03 -77.00 -25.20
C ASN A 2 2.35 -77.79 -24.95
N ALA A 3 2.94 -77.90 -23.75
CA ALA A 3 2.82 -77.23 -22.44
C ALA A 3 3.82 -77.90 -21.44
N ALA A 4 4.20 -77.40 -20.25
CA ALA A 4 4.33 -76.04 -19.67
C ALA A 4 4.62 -76.17 -18.15
N ARG A 5 5.62 -75.48 -17.58
CA ARG A 5 5.78 -75.34 -16.10
C ARG A 5 6.21 -73.95 -15.64
N ARG A 6 5.93 -73.65 -14.36
CA ARG A 6 5.64 -72.30 -13.85
C ARG A 6 6.84 -71.62 -13.17
N SER A 7 7.16 -70.42 -13.64
CA SER A 7 7.31 -69.21 -12.83
C SER A 7 6.69 -68.07 -13.65
N VAL A 8 6.06 -67.08 -13.02
CA VAL A 8 4.95 -66.33 -13.65
C VAL A 8 5.39 -65.47 -14.84
N ALA A 9 4.92 -65.83 -16.04
CA ALA A 9 4.88 -64.99 -17.23
C ALA A 9 3.63 -65.38 -18.06
N LEU A 10 2.83 -64.38 -18.46
CA LEU A 10 1.53 -64.59 -19.12
C LEU A 10 1.62 -64.36 -20.64
N ALA A 11 1.36 -65.40 -21.43
CA ALA A 11 1.15 -65.27 -22.89
C ALA A 11 0.11 -66.28 -23.42
N LEU A 12 -0.70 -65.85 -24.38
CA LEU A 12 -1.94 -66.51 -24.82
C LEU A 12 -1.76 -67.27 -26.16
N ALA A 13 -2.07 -68.58 -26.27
CA ALA A 13 -2.69 -69.22 -27.46
C ALA A 13 -2.82 -70.77 -27.45
N VAL A 14 -4.06 -71.25 -27.32
CA VAL A 14 -4.75 -72.35 -28.06
C VAL A 14 -4.10 -73.74 -28.30
N ALA A 15 -4.75 -74.74 -27.68
CA ALA A 15 -5.05 -76.15 -28.09
C ALA A 15 -4.01 -77.31 -28.00
N ALA A 16 -4.52 -78.40 -27.36
CA ALA A 16 -4.42 -79.85 -27.62
C ALA A 16 -3.08 -80.51 -28.05
N ALA A 17 -2.69 -81.72 -27.60
CA ALA A 17 -3.25 -82.67 -26.61
C ALA A 17 -2.17 -83.73 -26.24
N CYS A 18 -2.53 -84.68 -25.36
CA CYS A 18 -1.71 -85.77 -24.79
C CYS A 18 -0.64 -85.30 -23.79
N GLY A 19 -0.41 -86.10 -22.76
CA GLY A 19 0.51 -85.77 -21.69
C GLY A 19 1.19 -87.00 -21.12
N GLU A 20 2.41 -86.79 -20.63
CA GLU A 20 3.15 -87.75 -19.82
C GLU A 20 3.97 -86.96 -18.78
N LYS A 21 4.27 -87.57 -17.63
CA LYS A 21 5.03 -86.89 -16.57
C LYS A 21 6.52 -86.90 -16.93
N VAL A 22 7.16 -85.74 -16.89
CA VAL A 22 8.62 -85.61 -16.96
C VAL A 22 9.11 -84.87 -15.72
N GLU A 23 10.20 -85.38 -15.13
CA GLU A 23 10.97 -84.68 -14.11
C GLU A 23 11.81 -83.60 -14.82
N GLU A 24 11.51 -82.32 -14.61
CA GLU A 24 12.19 -81.24 -15.34
C GLU A 24 13.41 -80.72 -14.58
N GLN A 25 14.56 -80.79 -15.26
CA GLN A 25 15.78 -80.10 -14.89
C GLN A 25 15.65 -78.59 -15.12
N ILE A 26 16.38 -77.80 -14.33
CA ILE A 26 16.53 -76.36 -14.58
C ILE A 26 17.38 -76.19 -15.85
N VAL A 27 16.75 -75.77 -16.95
CA VAL A 27 17.44 -75.35 -18.18
C VAL A 27 17.49 -73.83 -18.19
N VAL A 28 18.67 -73.26 -17.97
CA VAL A 28 18.94 -71.85 -18.23
C VAL A 28 19.09 -71.70 -19.75
N GLU A 29 18.20 -70.94 -20.41
CA GLU A 29 18.39 -70.60 -21.82
C GLU A 29 19.65 -69.75 -21.96
N GLN A 30 20.71 -70.33 -22.54
CA GLN A 30 21.91 -69.58 -22.88
C GLN A 30 21.63 -68.71 -24.11
N GLY A 31 21.67 -67.38 -23.93
CA GLY A 31 21.44 -66.44 -25.01
C GLY A 31 20.59 -65.22 -24.68
N VAL A 32 20.04 -65.10 -23.48
CA VAL A 32 19.14 -63.98 -23.10
C VAL A 32 19.90 -62.83 -22.44
N THR A 33 19.59 -61.59 -22.84
CA THR A 33 20.04 -60.36 -22.15
C THR A 33 19.08 -60.03 -21.00
N GLY A 34 19.61 -59.58 -19.86
CA GLY A 34 18.77 -59.17 -18.74
C GLY A 34 19.54 -58.92 -17.44
N ILE A 35 18.79 -58.80 -16.35
CA ILE A 35 19.29 -58.56 -15.00
C ILE A 35 18.80 -59.71 -14.10
N ASP A 36 19.71 -60.30 -13.33
CA ASP A 36 19.40 -61.24 -12.24
C ASP A 36 19.51 -60.48 -10.92
N LEU A 37 18.38 -59.99 -10.42
CA LEU A 37 18.30 -59.04 -9.32
C LEU A 37 18.03 -59.75 -7.99
N SER A 38 18.92 -59.60 -7.02
CA SER A 38 18.72 -60.03 -5.64
C SER A 38 18.30 -58.84 -4.77
N VAL A 39 17.07 -58.86 -4.27
CA VAL A 39 16.50 -57.82 -3.41
C VAL A 39 16.58 -58.24 -1.95
N ILE A 40 17.37 -57.52 -1.17
CA ILE A 40 17.60 -57.72 0.26
C ILE A 40 16.75 -56.70 1.04
N PHE A 41 16.10 -57.11 2.13
CA PHE A 41 15.29 -56.25 2.98
C PHE A 41 15.11 -56.86 4.37
N ASP A 42 14.82 -56.02 5.37
CA ASP A 42 14.44 -56.49 6.70
C ASP A 42 12.98 -57.00 6.68
N THR A 43 12.76 -58.24 7.12
CA THR A 43 11.41 -58.81 7.22
C THR A 43 10.55 -58.12 8.30
N ALA A 44 11.16 -57.37 9.22
CA ALA A 44 10.45 -56.51 10.17
C ALA A 44 9.68 -55.35 9.50
N LEU A 45 10.01 -54.99 8.25
CA LEU A 45 9.28 -53.97 7.48
C LEU A 45 7.85 -54.42 7.08
N GLY A 46 7.54 -55.72 7.21
CA GLY A 46 6.19 -56.26 6.98
C GLY A 46 5.71 -56.14 5.54
N LEU A 47 6.63 -56.19 4.57
CA LEU A 47 6.33 -56.01 3.16
C LEU A 47 5.37 -57.08 2.62
N ASP A 48 4.43 -56.69 1.75
CA ASP A 48 3.51 -57.58 1.02
C ASP A 48 3.65 -57.52 -0.50
N GLN A 49 4.34 -56.50 -1.03
CA GLN A 49 4.75 -56.40 -2.44
C GLN A 49 6.08 -55.64 -2.58
N MET A 50 6.73 -55.77 -3.74
CA MET A 50 7.81 -54.92 -4.21
C MET A 50 7.42 -54.32 -5.56
N ARG A 51 7.46 -53.00 -5.70
CA ARG A 51 7.33 -52.32 -6.99
C ARG A 51 8.71 -52.14 -7.60
N ILE A 52 8.90 -52.63 -8.81
CA ILE A 52 10.18 -52.58 -9.53
C ILE A 52 10.02 -51.71 -10.77
N SER A 53 10.93 -50.75 -10.95
CA SER A 53 11.01 -49.90 -12.14
C SER A 53 12.47 -49.77 -12.58
N GLY A 54 12.69 -49.31 -13.82
CA GLY A 54 14.04 -49.09 -14.32
C GLY A 54 14.08 -48.02 -15.39
N LEU A 55 15.13 -47.21 -15.38
CA LEU A 55 15.33 -46.06 -16.25
C LEU A 55 16.66 -46.16 -17.03
N ILE A 56 16.67 -45.65 -18.25
CA ILE A 56 17.89 -45.30 -19.01
C ILE A 56 17.79 -43.80 -19.33
N GLY A 57 18.57 -42.99 -18.61
CA GLY A 57 18.34 -41.55 -18.58
C GLY A 57 16.91 -41.26 -18.09
N ALA A 58 16.14 -40.49 -18.87
CA ALA A 58 14.75 -40.14 -18.55
C ALA A 58 13.69 -41.12 -19.12
N LEU A 59 14.08 -42.24 -19.73
CA LEU A 59 13.16 -43.19 -20.37
C LEU A 59 13.06 -44.51 -19.61
N ASN A 60 11.85 -45.05 -19.48
CA ASN A 60 11.62 -46.37 -18.89
C ASN A 60 12.33 -47.47 -19.69
N ALA A 61 13.23 -48.20 -19.03
CA ALA A 61 13.93 -49.36 -19.57
C ALA A 61 12.98 -50.56 -19.76
N PHE A 62 11.99 -50.68 -18.87
CA PHE A 62 10.92 -51.67 -18.91
C PHE A 62 9.67 -51.12 -18.20
N THR A 63 8.51 -51.72 -18.45
CA THR A 63 7.26 -51.33 -17.77
C THR A 63 7.36 -51.64 -16.27
N PRO A 64 7.13 -50.69 -15.37
CA PRO A 64 7.11 -50.95 -13.93
C PRO A 64 6.06 -52.00 -13.56
N GLY A 65 6.36 -52.82 -12.55
CA GLY A 65 5.47 -53.89 -12.09
C GLY A 65 5.59 -54.16 -10.60
N GLU A 66 4.58 -54.82 -10.04
CA GLU A 66 4.51 -55.19 -8.61
C GLU A 66 4.57 -56.71 -8.45
N LEU A 67 5.45 -57.17 -7.56
CA LEU A 67 5.68 -58.60 -7.30
C LEU A 67 5.55 -58.90 -5.79
N PRO A 68 4.79 -59.93 -5.38
CA PRO A 68 3.86 -60.73 -6.19
C PRO A 68 2.69 -59.91 -6.76
N GLU A 69 2.10 -60.37 -7.87
CA GLU A 69 0.95 -59.71 -8.55
C GLU A 69 -0.29 -59.56 -7.65
N THR A 70 -0.41 -60.40 -6.63
CA THR A 70 -1.42 -60.31 -5.57
C THR A 70 -0.68 -60.13 -4.25
N PRO A 71 -0.99 -59.11 -3.42
CA PRO A 71 -0.27 -58.86 -2.17
C PRO A 71 -0.22 -60.09 -1.26
N GLU A 72 0.99 -60.52 -0.87
CA GLU A 72 1.22 -61.64 0.03
C GLU A 72 2.49 -61.36 0.87
N PRO A 73 2.47 -61.56 2.20
CA PRO A 73 3.61 -61.22 3.07
C PRO A 73 4.94 -61.84 2.62
N LEU A 74 5.93 -60.97 2.36
CA LEU A 74 7.27 -61.34 1.93
C LEU A 74 8.11 -61.85 3.11
N ALA A 75 7.80 -63.06 3.55
CA ALA A 75 8.36 -63.67 4.77
C ALA A 75 9.85 -64.08 4.68
N THR A 76 10.50 -63.96 3.51
CA THR A 76 11.89 -64.37 3.28
C THR A 76 12.67 -63.32 2.51
N SER A 77 13.94 -63.13 2.88
CA SER A 77 14.90 -62.28 2.17
C SER A 77 16.22 -63.06 1.98
N PRO A 78 16.94 -62.91 0.85
CA PRO A 78 16.60 -62.09 -0.31
C PRO A 78 15.47 -62.69 -1.16
N GLN A 79 14.86 -61.85 -1.99
CA GLN A 79 13.99 -62.24 -3.10
C GLN A 79 14.77 -62.11 -4.41
N THR A 80 14.61 -63.06 -5.34
CA THR A 80 15.30 -63.03 -6.65
C THR A 80 14.29 -62.73 -7.76
N VAL A 81 14.61 -61.76 -8.61
CA VAL A 81 13.79 -61.32 -9.74
C VAL A 81 14.64 -61.28 -11.00
N VAL A 82 14.19 -61.96 -12.06
CA VAL A 82 14.86 -61.92 -13.37
C VAL A 82 14.13 -60.97 -14.30
N ILE A 83 14.82 -59.94 -14.80
CA ILE A 83 14.30 -58.93 -15.72
C ILE A 83 14.89 -59.19 -17.10
N LEU A 84 14.07 -59.66 -18.04
CA LEU A 84 14.50 -59.92 -19.42
C LEU A 84 14.43 -58.65 -20.26
N LEU A 85 15.51 -58.35 -20.99
CA LEU A 85 15.65 -57.14 -21.80
C LEU A 85 16.19 -57.50 -23.19
N PRO A 86 15.89 -56.73 -24.25
CA PRO A 86 16.36 -57.04 -25.60
C PRO A 86 17.88 -56.82 -25.74
N ASP A 87 18.54 -57.68 -26.52
CA ASP A 87 19.98 -57.60 -26.85
C ASP A 87 20.43 -56.23 -27.36
N SER A 88 19.52 -55.44 -27.96
CA SER A 88 19.79 -54.07 -28.42
C SER A 88 20.09 -53.06 -27.32
N MET A 89 19.83 -53.40 -26.04
CA MET A 89 20.12 -52.54 -24.88
C MET A 89 21.46 -52.89 -24.21
N ALA A 90 22.21 -53.87 -24.72
CA ALA A 90 23.54 -54.21 -24.23
C ALA A 90 24.50 -53.01 -24.31
N GLY A 91 25.28 -52.79 -23.24
CA GLY A 91 26.18 -51.65 -23.07
C GLY A 91 25.52 -50.41 -22.47
N LEU A 92 24.19 -50.37 -22.33
CA LEU A 92 23.50 -49.26 -21.64
C LEU A 92 23.51 -49.48 -20.12
N SER A 93 23.52 -48.36 -19.39
CA SER A 93 23.35 -48.35 -17.92
C SER A 93 21.88 -48.16 -17.59
N VAL A 94 21.32 -49.10 -16.81
CA VAL A 94 19.95 -49.03 -16.29
C VAL A 94 20.01 -48.69 -14.80
N GLU A 95 19.35 -47.62 -14.37
CA GLU A 95 19.07 -47.38 -12.95
C GLU A 95 17.81 -48.16 -12.58
N VAL A 96 17.96 -49.19 -11.75
CA VAL A 96 16.86 -50.05 -11.28
C VAL A 96 16.46 -49.58 -9.88
N ARG A 97 15.16 -49.33 -9.69
CA ARG A 97 14.55 -48.94 -8.41
C ARG A 97 13.62 -50.05 -7.93
N VAL A 98 13.68 -50.32 -6.63
CA VAL A 98 12.77 -51.23 -5.93
C VAL A 98 12.18 -50.52 -4.72
N ASP A 99 10.86 -50.31 -4.72
CA ASP A 99 10.11 -49.82 -3.57
C ASP A 99 9.44 -51.01 -2.86
N GLY A 100 9.76 -51.22 -1.58
CA GLY A 100 9.08 -52.19 -0.73
C GLY A 100 7.76 -51.64 -0.24
N LEU A 101 6.66 -52.34 -0.49
CA LEU A 101 5.30 -51.95 -0.13
C LEU A 101 4.77 -52.79 1.03
N ALA A 102 4.00 -52.18 1.93
CA ALA A 102 3.14 -52.87 2.89
C ALA A 102 1.76 -52.19 2.92
N GLY A 103 0.70 -52.91 2.54
CA GLY A 103 -0.64 -52.35 2.38
C GLY A 103 -0.72 -51.27 1.30
N GLY A 104 0.15 -51.34 0.28
CA GLY A 104 0.28 -50.34 -0.77
C GLY A 104 1.04 -49.06 -0.39
N GLN A 105 1.53 -48.93 0.86
CA GLN A 105 2.42 -47.83 1.27
C GLN A 105 3.89 -48.22 1.14
N ILE A 106 4.74 -47.32 0.64
CA ILE A 106 6.19 -47.52 0.61
C ILE A 106 6.74 -47.55 2.04
N ARG A 107 7.42 -48.64 2.40
CA ARG A 107 8.12 -48.85 3.68
C ARG A 107 9.64 -48.80 3.56
N GLY A 108 10.15 -48.74 2.33
CA GLY A 108 11.56 -48.68 2.04
C GLY A 108 11.81 -48.60 0.54
N THR A 109 12.96 -48.06 0.14
CA THR A 109 13.39 -47.99 -1.26
C THR A 109 14.84 -48.47 -1.37
N GLY A 110 15.19 -49.05 -2.50
CA GLY A 110 16.57 -49.37 -2.87
C GLY A 110 16.82 -49.13 -4.35
N LEU A 111 18.06 -48.80 -4.69
CA LEU A 111 18.51 -48.46 -6.04
C LEU A 111 19.78 -49.23 -6.40
N ALA A 112 19.96 -49.55 -7.69
CA ALA A 112 21.25 -49.95 -8.24
C ALA A 112 21.36 -49.61 -9.73
N THR A 113 22.55 -49.16 -10.15
CA THR A 113 22.89 -49.00 -11.57
C THR A 113 23.49 -50.29 -12.12
N VAL A 114 22.95 -50.80 -13.22
CA VAL A 114 23.38 -52.06 -13.85
C VAL A 114 23.74 -51.81 -15.31
N ILE A 115 24.96 -52.16 -15.71
CA ILE A 115 25.39 -52.11 -17.12
C ILE A 115 25.02 -53.44 -17.78
N LEU A 116 24.20 -53.40 -18.82
CA LEU A 116 23.71 -54.60 -19.51
C LEU A 116 24.79 -55.24 -20.39
N ALA A 117 24.82 -56.58 -20.43
CA ALA A 117 25.70 -57.34 -21.30
C ALA A 117 24.88 -58.24 -22.25
N ALA A 118 25.22 -58.23 -23.54
CA ALA A 118 24.50 -59.00 -24.55
C ALA A 118 24.53 -60.51 -24.20
N LYS A 119 23.37 -61.16 -24.33
CA LYS A 119 23.17 -62.61 -24.16
C LYS A 119 23.56 -63.14 -22.77
N THR A 120 23.59 -62.24 -21.79
CA THR A 120 24.02 -62.50 -20.41
C THR A 120 23.00 -61.91 -19.44
N LEU A 121 22.68 -62.65 -18.38
CA LEU A 121 22.00 -62.09 -17.20
C LEU A 121 23.08 -61.47 -16.30
N VAL A 122 23.00 -60.15 -16.09
CA VAL A 122 23.93 -59.44 -15.22
C VAL A 122 23.40 -59.49 -13.79
N SER A 123 24.14 -60.13 -12.88
CA SER A 123 23.74 -60.19 -11.47
C SER A 123 23.89 -58.84 -10.79
N ALA A 124 22.84 -58.40 -10.09
CA ALA A 124 22.81 -57.17 -9.32
C ALA A 124 22.17 -57.43 -7.95
N SER A 125 22.53 -56.63 -6.94
CA SER A 125 21.93 -56.71 -5.60
C SER A 125 21.47 -55.33 -5.15
N ILE A 126 20.20 -55.22 -4.75
CA ILE A 126 19.61 -54.01 -4.16
C ILE A 126 19.26 -54.33 -2.71
N THR A 127 19.62 -53.45 -1.79
CA THR A 127 19.10 -53.49 -0.42
C THR A 127 18.03 -52.41 -0.28
N ILE A 128 16.81 -52.80 0.11
CA ILE A 128 15.73 -51.87 0.47
C ILE A 128 16.07 -51.29 1.84
N GLY A 129 16.46 -50.02 1.87
CA GLY A 129 16.69 -49.26 3.10
C GLY A 129 15.41 -48.63 3.64
N LYS A 130 15.55 -47.65 4.53
CA LYS A 130 14.46 -46.70 4.85
C LYS A 130 13.96 -46.04 3.56
N PRO A 131 12.68 -45.61 3.49
CA PRO A 131 12.19 -44.90 2.31
C PRO A 131 12.99 -43.59 2.14
N TRP A 132 13.28 -43.22 0.89
CA TRP A 132 13.80 -41.88 0.59
C TRP A 132 12.73 -40.84 0.96
N VAL A 133 13.09 -39.96 1.90
CA VAL A 133 12.25 -38.90 2.45
C VAL A 133 13.19 -37.76 2.83
N CYS A 134 13.08 -36.64 2.12
CA CYS A 134 13.76 -35.42 2.52
C CYS A 134 13.25 -34.97 3.90
N GLY A 135 14.17 -34.61 4.79
CA GLY A 135 13.88 -34.28 6.18
C GLY A 135 13.88 -35.50 7.11
N ASP A 136 14.64 -36.57 6.79
CA ASP A 136 14.85 -37.72 7.69
C ASP A 136 16.18 -37.67 8.48
N GLY A 137 16.95 -36.60 8.29
CA GLY A 137 18.19 -36.26 8.98
C GLY A 137 19.43 -36.96 8.43
N ILE A 138 19.38 -37.49 7.22
CA ILE A 138 20.43 -38.31 6.61
C ILE A 138 20.70 -37.81 5.19
N VAL A 139 21.86 -37.20 4.96
CA VAL A 139 22.29 -36.79 3.62
C VAL A 139 22.66 -38.02 2.78
N ARG A 140 22.26 -38.03 1.51
CA ARG A 140 22.55 -39.11 0.56
C ARG A 140 23.14 -38.51 -0.71
N ASP A 141 24.48 -38.49 -0.80
CA ASP A 141 25.26 -37.80 -1.84
C ASP A 141 24.81 -38.00 -3.31
N ASP A 142 24.11 -39.09 -3.63
CA ASP A 142 23.61 -39.38 -4.98
C ASP A 142 22.18 -38.88 -5.27
N LYS A 143 21.50 -38.29 -4.27
CA LYS A 143 20.09 -37.84 -4.34
C LYS A 143 19.80 -36.51 -3.62
N GLU A 144 20.55 -36.15 -2.59
CA GLU A 144 20.26 -35.04 -1.66
C GLU A 144 21.58 -34.29 -1.39
N SER A 145 21.59 -32.94 -1.46
CA SER A 145 22.79 -32.14 -1.15
C SER A 145 22.79 -31.58 0.29
N CYS A 146 21.68 -31.72 0.99
CA CYS A 146 21.49 -31.45 2.42
C CYS A 146 20.30 -32.28 2.93
N ASP A 147 20.17 -32.48 4.23
CA ASP A 147 18.94 -32.92 4.90
C ASP A 147 18.93 -32.38 6.34
N ASP A 148 18.05 -31.42 6.60
CA ASP A 148 17.93 -30.66 7.84
C ASP A 148 17.04 -31.34 8.92
N ALA A 149 16.63 -32.59 8.70
CA ALA A 149 15.63 -33.33 9.48
C ALA A 149 14.23 -32.69 9.50
N GLY A 150 13.87 -31.92 8.48
CA GLY A 150 12.57 -31.25 8.35
C GLY A 150 12.48 -30.02 9.25
N SER A 151 13.54 -29.21 9.25
CA SER A 151 13.59 -27.94 9.96
C SER A 151 12.65 -26.91 9.31
N THR A 152 12.50 -25.78 9.99
CA THR A 152 11.94 -24.55 9.40
C THR A 152 13.01 -23.47 9.25
N GLU A 153 14.25 -23.78 9.62
CA GLU A 153 15.40 -22.90 9.39
C GLU A 153 15.80 -22.97 7.91
N PRO A 154 16.10 -21.83 7.26
CA PRO A 154 16.48 -21.79 5.85
C PRO A 154 17.83 -22.45 5.58
N GLY A 155 18.04 -22.79 4.30
CA GLY A 155 19.29 -23.33 3.77
C GLY A 155 19.20 -24.73 3.17
N CYS A 156 18.18 -25.51 3.52
CA CYS A 156 17.87 -26.78 2.87
C CYS A 156 16.40 -26.80 2.44
N ASP A 157 16.13 -26.89 1.14
CA ASP A 157 14.78 -26.79 0.61
C ASP A 157 13.97 -28.10 0.82
N ALA A 158 12.65 -28.03 0.61
CA ALA A 158 11.75 -29.18 0.72
C ALA A 158 11.98 -30.29 -0.33
N THR A 159 12.98 -30.15 -1.21
CA THR A 159 13.48 -31.18 -2.13
C THR A 159 14.90 -31.65 -1.80
N CYS A 160 15.45 -31.22 -0.65
CA CYS A 160 16.78 -31.52 -0.15
C CYS A 160 17.90 -31.04 -1.09
N LEU A 161 17.67 -29.87 -1.68
CA LEU A 161 18.69 -29.05 -2.33
C LEU A 161 19.11 -27.92 -1.39
N THR A 162 20.41 -27.65 -1.37
CA THR A 162 20.99 -26.49 -0.68
C THR A 162 20.47 -25.21 -1.31
N GLU A 163 19.86 -24.34 -0.51
CA GLU A 163 19.38 -23.05 -0.99
C GLU A 163 20.56 -22.13 -1.35
N GLY A 164 20.32 -21.18 -2.26
CA GLY A 164 21.37 -20.24 -2.69
C GLY A 164 21.93 -19.47 -1.49
N GLY A 165 23.25 -19.51 -1.33
CA GLY A 165 23.96 -18.81 -0.26
C GLY A 165 24.22 -19.58 1.03
N TYR A 166 23.70 -20.81 1.13
CA TYR A 166 23.86 -21.62 2.32
C TYR A 166 24.95 -22.67 2.16
N THR A 167 25.89 -22.68 3.10
CA THR A 167 26.79 -23.82 3.30
C THR A 167 26.17 -24.74 4.35
N CYS A 168 25.82 -25.96 3.96
CA CYS A 168 25.23 -26.97 4.84
C CYS A 168 26.26 -28.06 5.17
N GLU A 169 26.53 -28.27 6.46
CA GLU A 169 27.41 -29.34 6.94
C GLU A 169 26.72 -30.26 7.97
N GLY A 170 27.02 -31.55 7.93
CA GLY A 170 26.59 -32.53 8.93
C GLY A 170 25.38 -33.42 8.56
N GLU A 171 25.10 -34.37 9.44
CA GLU A 171 23.94 -35.28 9.41
C GLU A 171 23.27 -35.27 10.81
N PRO A 172 22.13 -34.58 11.02
CA PRO A 172 21.44 -33.70 10.08
C PRO A 172 22.30 -32.50 9.66
N SER A 173 22.02 -31.98 8.47
CA SER A 173 22.65 -30.77 7.95
C SER A 173 22.28 -29.55 8.78
N VAL A 174 23.29 -28.79 9.18
CA VAL A 174 23.13 -27.45 9.74
C VAL A 174 23.63 -26.49 8.66
N CYS A 175 22.75 -25.61 8.21
CA CYS A 175 23.03 -24.64 7.16
C CYS A 175 23.33 -23.27 7.76
N THR A 176 24.37 -22.60 7.26
CA THR A 176 24.77 -21.26 7.68
C THR A 176 25.04 -20.37 6.47
N PHE A 177 24.54 -19.13 6.51
CA PHE A 177 24.99 -18.06 5.63
C PHE A 177 26.44 -17.68 5.94
N THR A 178 27.16 -17.09 4.99
CA THR A 178 28.60 -16.83 5.10
C THR A 178 28.92 -15.42 4.64
N CYS A 179 28.92 -14.50 5.60
CA CYS A 179 29.23 -13.10 5.40
C CYS A 179 30.66 -12.90 4.82
N GLY A 180 30.76 -12.12 3.76
CA GLY A 180 31.99 -11.79 3.04
C GLY A 180 32.33 -12.76 1.91
N ASN A 181 31.32 -13.18 1.14
CA ASN A 181 31.45 -14.13 0.04
C ASN A 181 31.29 -13.51 -1.37
N ASP A 182 31.16 -12.18 -1.45
CA ASP A 182 30.86 -11.35 -2.63
C ASP A 182 29.39 -11.43 -3.12
N LEU A 183 28.46 -12.06 -2.37
CA LEU A 183 27.02 -12.21 -2.70
C LEU A 183 26.15 -11.83 -1.50
N VAL A 184 25.01 -11.17 -1.72
CA VAL A 184 24.02 -10.90 -0.66
C VAL A 184 23.03 -12.06 -0.61
N ASP A 185 23.27 -12.99 0.29
CA ASP A 185 22.54 -14.25 0.36
C ASP A 185 21.26 -14.16 1.20
N GLY A 186 20.41 -15.19 1.11
CA GLY A 186 19.12 -15.21 1.80
C GLY A 186 19.30 -15.20 3.32
N GLY A 187 19.13 -14.05 3.99
CA GLY A 187 19.35 -13.89 5.43
C GLY A 187 20.32 -12.76 5.77
N GLU A 188 21.09 -12.31 4.79
CA GLU A 188 21.98 -11.16 4.86
C GLU A 188 21.23 -9.90 4.38
N GLN A 189 21.59 -8.73 4.91
CA GLN A 189 21.07 -7.44 4.45
C GLN A 189 22.08 -6.69 3.55
N CYS A 190 23.34 -7.11 3.62
CA CYS A 190 24.51 -6.67 2.86
C CYS A 190 25.59 -7.76 2.99
N ASP A 191 26.60 -7.75 2.13
CA ASP A 191 27.78 -8.64 2.21
C ASP A 191 29.03 -7.82 2.59
N ASP A 192 29.57 -8.06 3.77
CA ASP A 192 30.76 -7.39 4.33
C ASP A 192 32.06 -8.09 3.86
N PRO A 193 32.88 -7.46 2.99
CA PRO A 193 33.95 -8.13 2.27
C PRO A 193 35.03 -8.74 3.16
N ALA A 194 35.28 -10.05 3.03
CA ALA A 194 36.14 -10.79 3.94
C ALA A 194 37.58 -10.22 4.10
N PRO A 195 38.06 -9.97 5.34
CA PRO A 195 37.42 -10.31 6.61
C PRO A 195 36.37 -9.27 7.03
N ALA A 196 35.18 -9.76 7.38
CA ALA A 196 34.09 -8.95 7.86
C ALA A 196 34.44 -8.21 9.18
N GLU A 197 34.25 -6.89 9.24
CA GLU A 197 34.60 -5.99 10.34
C GLU A 197 33.53 -4.89 10.55
N ASP A 198 33.00 -4.75 11.77
CA ASP A 198 32.05 -3.67 12.11
C ASP A 198 32.64 -2.25 11.86
N GLY A 199 31.84 -1.34 11.27
CA GLY A 199 32.15 0.08 11.13
C GLY A 199 32.45 0.58 9.71
N ASP A 200 32.10 -0.17 8.67
CA ASP A 200 32.24 0.23 7.26
C ASP A 200 30.92 0.40 6.48
N GLY A 201 29.79 0.16 7.16
CA GLY A 201 28.43 0.22 6.61
C GLY A 201 27.75 -1.15 6.50
N CYS A 202 28.50 -2.25 6.47
CA CYS A 202 27.98 -3.60 6.69
C CYS A 202 28.63 -4.22 7.94
N SER A 203 27.84 -4.76 8.87
CA SER A 203 28.40 -5.33 10.10
C SER A 203 29.06 -6.70 9.85
N ALA A 204 29.89 -7.15 10.79
CA ALA A 204 30.45 -8.50 10.75
C ALA A 204 29.41 -9.63 10.92
N ALA A 205 28.12 -9.29 11.05
CA ALA A 205 26.97 -10.18 11.02
C ALA A 205 26.12 -10.05 9.73
N CYS A 206 26.62 -9.33 8.71
CA CYS A 206 25.93 -9.02 7.46
C CYS A 206 24.58 -8.32 7.64
N THR A 207 24.53 -7.37 8.57
CA THR A 207 23.42 -6.42 8.74
C THR A 207 23.89 -5.03 8.33
N VAL A 208 23.05 -4.26 7.62
CA VAL A 208 23.37 -2.87 7.32
C VAL A 208 23.52 -2.09 8.63
N GLU A 209 24.59 -1.30 8.76
CA GLU A 209 24.84 -0.52 9.96
C GLU A 209 23.94 0.72 10.02
N ALA A 210 23.58 1.16 11.23
CA ALA A 210 22.72 2.34 11.40
C ALA A 210 23.41 3.59 10.82
N GLY A 211 22.68 4.38 10.02
CA GLY A 211 23.27 5.51 9.29
C GLY A 211 23.94 5.13 7.96
N HIS A 212 23.76 3.92 7.42
CA HIS A 212 24.31 3.51 6.12
C HIS A 212 23.25 2.89 5.20
N CYS A 213 23.46 2.97 3.88
CA CYS A 213 22.75 2.10 2.94
C CYS A 213 23.71 1.39 1.98
N CYS A 214 23.44 0.11 1.76
CA CYS A 214 24.26 -0.79 0.95
C CYS A 214 23.55 -1.17 -0.36
N VAL A 215 24.27 -1.21 -1.48
CA VAL A 215 23.76 -1.68 -2.77
C VAL A 215 24.77 -2.54 -3.54
N GLY A 216 24.25 -3.56 -4.23
CA GLY A 216 25.01 -4.39 -5.15
C GLY A 216 25.48 -5.72 -4.57
N GLU A 217 26.10 -6.50 -5.45
CA GLU A 217 26.80 -7.76 -5.18
C GLU A 217 28.21 -7.61 -5.79
N PRO A 218 29.28 -7.34 -5.00
CA PRO A 218 29.31 -7.14 -3.54
C PRO A 218 28.60 -5.85 -3.09
N SER A 219 28.31 -5.75 -1.80
CA SER A 219 27.65 -4.56 -1.23
C SER A 219 28.59 -3.35 -1.16
N ASP A 220 28.20 -2.25 -1.80
CA ASP A 220 28.82 -0.92 -1.64
C ASP A 220 27.98 -0.11 -0.64
N CYS A 221 28.51 0.09 0.56
CA CYS A 221 27.86 0.80 1.68
C CYS A 221 28.38 2.24 1.87
N SER A 222 28.89 2.85 0.79
CA SER A 222 29.51 4.19 0.83
C SER A 222 28.53 5.37 0.96
N ALA A 223 27.22 5.11 0.93
CA ALA A 223 26.17 6.10 1.21
C ALA A 223 25.86 6.13 2.71
N VAL A 224 25.75 7.34 3.26
CA VAL A 224 25.61 7.61 4.70
C VAL A 224 24.29 8.33 4.91
N CYS A 225 23.35 7.64 5.55
CA CYS A 225 22.06 8.20 5.89
C CYS A 225 22.20 9.27 6.98
N GLY A 226 21.53 10.39 6.80
CA GLY A 226 21.60 11.57 7.66
C GLY A 226 22.77 12.50 7.34
N ASP A 227 23.27 12.50 6.09
CA ASP A 227 24.33 13.42 5.64
C ASP A 227 23.79 14.65 4.85
N GLY A 228 22.48 14.66 4.62
CA GLY A 228 21.73 15.71 3.94
C GLY A 228 21.77 15.60 2.41
N ALA A 229 22.24 14.48 1.83
CA ALA A 229 22.46 14.36 0.39
C ALA A 229 22.07 13.01 -0.24
N ILE A 230 20.77 12.87 -0.58
CA ILE A 230 20.17 11.77 -1.36
C ILE A 230 21.13 11.03 -2.32
N ALA A 231 21.53 9.85 -1.89
CA ALA A 231 22.26 8.84 -2.64
C ALA A 231 21.32 7.91 -3.42
N ILE A 232 21.89 6.99 -4.20
CA ILE A 232 21.13 6.09 -5.08
C ILE A 232 20.36 4.98 -4.33
N CYS A 233 20.70 4.72 -3.06
CA CYS A 233 20.03 3.71 -2.22
C CYS A 233 19.07 4.29 -1.17
N GLU A 234 18.96 5.61 -1.10
CA GLU A 234 18.14 6.33 -0.12
C GLU A 234 16.78 6.67 -0.73
N GLN A 235 15.71 6.44 0.02
CA GLN A 235 14.35 6.86 -0.39
C GLN A 235 14.06 8.29 0.07
N CYS A 236 14.72 8.71 1.14
CA CYS A 236 14.73 10.01 1.80
C CYS A 236 16.11 10.15 2.50
N ASP A 237 16.56 11.38 2.78
CA ASP A 237 17.64 11.71 3.72
C ASP A 237 17.38 13.13 4.25
N ASP A 238 17.04 13.28 5.53
CA ASP A 238 16.58 14.54 6.13
C ASP A 238 17.61 15.22 7.06
N ASP A 239 18.92 14.99 6.85
CA ASP A 239 20.05 15.59 7.60
C ASP A 239 20.21 15.06 9.06
N ASP A 240 19.48 14.02 9.46
CA ASP A 240 19.80 13.22 10.67
C ASP A 240 19.39 11.72 10.57
N THR A 241 19.31 11.02 11.70
CA THR A 241 19.03 9.57 11.77
C THR A 241 18.12 9.21 12.94
N ASP A 242 17.29 10.15 13.41
CA ASP A 242 16.21 9.82 14.34
C ASP A 242 15.12 8.99 13.59
N ASP A 243 14.14 8.43 14.32
CA ASP A 243 12.98 7.76 13.73
C ASP A 243 11.71 8.53 14.20
N GLY A 244 10.74 8.78 13.31
CA GLY A 244 9.45 9.43 13.60
C GLY A 244 9.23 10.84 13.01
N ASP A 245 10.17 11.35 12.22
CA ASP A 245 10.18 12.59 11.44
C ASP A 245 9.76 12.38 9.97
N GLY A 246 9.91 11.15 9.48
CA GLY A 246 9.48 10.69 8.18
C GLY A 246 10.56 10.01 7.36
N CYS A 247 11.82 10.11 7.78
CA CYS A 247 12.91 9.31 7.24
C CYS A 247 13.59 8.48 8.32
N SER A 248 13.31 7.18 8.34
CA SER A 248 13.93 6.28 9.32
C SER A 248 15.46 6.24 9.21
N SER A 249 16.13 5.86 10.30
CA SER A 249 17.59 5.70 10.44
C SER A 249 18.32 4.76 9.45
N GLY A 250 17.60 4.18 8.48
CA GLY A 250 18.11 3.43 7.32
C GLY A 250 17.67 4.01 5.97
N CYS A 251 17.35 5.31 5.93
CA CYS A 251 16.94 6.12 4.79
C CYS A 251 15.78 5.53 3.96
N ARG A 252 14.75 5.08 4.70
CA ARG A 252 13.46 4.63 4.16
C ARG A 252 12.35 5.55 4.65
N ILE A 253 11.44 5.89 3.75
CA ILE A 253 10.25 6.70 4.07
C ILE A 253 9.39 5.93 5.07
N GLU A 254 9.00 6.60 6.15
CA GLU A 254 8.22 6.00 7.23
C GLU A 254 6.74 5.81 6.88
N GLU A 255 6.06 4.87 7.56
CA GLU A 255 4.65 4.57 7.29
C GLU A 255 3.75 5.78 7.60
N GLY A 256 3.10 6.32 6.56
CA GLY A 256 2.22 7.49 6.66
C GLY A 256 2.91 8.82 6.35
N TYR A 257 4.17 8.80 5.92
CA TYR A 257 4.92 9.99 5.49
C TYR A 257 5.13 9.97 3.97
N THR A 258 5.27 11.16 3.38
CA THR A 258 5.70 11.36 1.98
C THR A 258 6.84 12.38 1.98
N CYS A 259 7.95 12.08 1.31
CA CYS A 259 9.15 12.93 1.30
C CYS A 259 9.43 13.52 -0.08
N ASP A 260 9.63 14.84 -0.15
CA ASP A 260 10.21 15.50 -1.32
C ASP A 260 11.74 15.54 -1.17
N ASN A 261 12.44 14.99 -2.15
CA ASN A 261 13.90 14.88 -2.19
C ASN A 261 14.56 16.07 -2.91
N THR A 262 13.81 17.14 -3.21
CA THR A 262 14.22 18.24 -4.09
C THR A 262 13.77 19.63 -3.61
N PRO A 263 14.66 20.46 -3.04
CA PRO A 263 16.10 20.26 -2.86
C PRO A 263 16.42 19.37 -1.65
N PRO A 264 17.57 18.66 -1.65
CA PRO A 264 18.06 17.98 -0.45
C PRO A 264 18.50 19.00 0.64
N PRO A 265 18.39 18.67 1.94
CA PRO A 265 17.86 17.42 2.50
C PRO A 265 16.35 17.23 2.25
N SER A 266 15.91 15.97 2.27
CA SER A 266 14.53 15.56 2.09
C SER A 266 13.59 16.24 3.09
N VAL A 267 12.40 16.60 2.63
CA VAL A 267 11.34 17.17 3.48
C VAL A 267 10.18 16.19 3.53
N CYS A 268 10.03 15.52 4.67
CA CYS A 268 8.97 14.55 4.90
C CYS A 268 7.72 15.19 5.54
N ILE A 269 6.54 14.82 5.05
CA ILE A 269 5.23 15.32 5.49
C ILE A 269 4.39 14.13 5.93
N ALA A 270 3.92 14.15 7.19
CA ALA A 270 3.04 13.14 7.74
C ALA A 270 1.58 13.37 7.33
N GLY A 271 0.97 12.41 6.64
CA GLY A 271 -0.49 12.29 6.56
C GLY A 271 -1.12 12.23 5.16
N CYS A 272 -0.40 12.47 4.07
CA CYS A 272 -1.07 12.77 2.80
C CYS A 272 -2.07 11.70 2.33
N GLY A 273 -3.31 12.15 2.05
CA GLY A 273 -4.44 11.31 1.66
C GLY A 273 -5.28 10.78 2.82
N ASN A 274 -5.21 11.39 4.01
CA ASN A 274 -6.00 10.98 5.18
C ASN A 274 -7.38 11.66 5.25
N GLY A 275 -7.63 12.67 4.41
CA GLY A 275 -8.83 13.50 4.37
C GLY A 275 -8.80 14.69 5.33
N THR A 276 -7.65 15.03 5.93
CA THR A 276 -7.50 16.20 6.82
C THR A 276 -6.15 16.91 6.62
N VAL A 277 -6.22 18.09 5.98
CA VAL A 277 -5.07 18.99 5.76
C VAL A 277 -4.30 19.25 7.07
N GLY A 278 -3.11 18.68 7.16
CA GLY A 278 -2.19 18.74 8.29
C GLY A 278 -1.07 19.79 8.14
N PRO A 279 -0.12 19.85 9.10
CA PRO A 279 1.02 20.76 9.02
C PRO A 279 1.97 20.36 7.87
N GLY A 280 2.05 21.22 6.83
CA GLY A 280 2.91 21.01 5.66
C GLY A 280 2.11 20.77 4.37
N GLU A 281 0.88 20.28 4.48
CA GLU A 281 -0.01 19.99 3.36
C GLU A 281 -0.67 21.27 2.80
N GLN A 282 -0.82 21.35 1.48
CA GLN A 282 -1.55 22.43 0.79
C GLN A 282 -3.01 22.03 0.50
N CYS A 283 -3.25 20.72 0.37
CA CYS A 283 -4.52 20.05 0.20
C CYS A 283 -4.42 18.62 0.76
N ASP A 284 -5.56 17.96 0.93
CA ASP A 284 -5.69 16.52 1.22
C ASP A 284 -7.16 16.17 0.93
N ASP A 285 -7.42 15.53 -0.20
CA ASP A 285 -8.75 15.12 -0.69
C ASP A 285 -9.17 13.72 -0.24
N GLY A 286 -8.31 13.03 0.51
CA GLY A 286 -8.56 11.71 1.07
C GLY A 286 -8.11 10.54 0.20
N ASP A 287 -7.32 10.77 -0.86
CA ASP A 287 -6.48 9.73 -1.43
C ASP A 287 -5.10 10.25 -1.91
N GLN A 288 -4.45 9.58 -2.87
CA GLN A 288 -3.06 9.86 -3.30
C GLN A 288 -2.95 9.91 -4.84
N MET A 289 -4.08 10.07 -5.56
CA MET A 289 -4.18 9.99 -7.01
C MET A 289 -4.13 11.36 -7.68
N GLY A 290 -2.91 11.87 -7.92
CA GLY A 290 -2.74 13.10 -8.70
C GLY A 290 -3.48 13.10 -10.06
N GLY A 291 -4.01 14.27 -10.43
CA GLY A 291 -4.82 14.53 -11.62
C GLY A 291 -6.25 15.00 -11.34
N ASP A 292 -6.65 15.11 -10.07
CA ASP A 292 -7.95 15.58 -9.57
C ASP A 292 -7.88 16.86 -8.73
N GLY A 293 -6.67 17.41 -8.55
CA GLY A 293 -6.39 18.70 -7.95
C GLY A 293 -5.52 18.69 -6.70
N CYS A 294 -5.35 17.54 -6.03
CA CYS A 294 -4.31 17.35 -5.03
C CYS A 294 -3.30 16.31 -5.52
N ALA A 295 -2.01 16.66 -5.51
CA ALA A 295 -0.97 15.71 -5.85
C ALA A 295 -0.77 14.70 -4.71
N GLY A 296 -0.19 13.53 -5.00
CA GLY A 296 0.08 12.48 -4.00
C GLY A 296 1.13 12.83 -2.92
N ASP A 297 1.71 14.03 -2.99
CA ASP A 297 2.56 14.67 -1.98
C ASP A 297 1.82 15.82 -1.22
N CYS A 298 0.51 15.93 -1.44
CA CYS A 298 -0.38 16.94 -0.88
C CYS A 298 0.01 18.40 -1.23
N THR A 299 0.69 18.57 -2.37
CA THR A 299 0.84 19.86 -3.05
C THR A 299 -0.35 20.15 -3.95
N LEU A 300 -0.69 21.44 -4.12
CA LEU A 300 -1.83 21.85 -4.94
C LEU A 300 -1.48 21.78 -6.43
N GLU A 301 -2.28 21.09 -7.24
CA GLU A 301 -2.00 20.94 -8.67
C GLU A 301 -2.20 22.25 -9.45
N ALA A 302 -1.35 22.50 -10.44
CA ALA A 302 -1.37 23.74 -11.21
C ALA A 302 -2.68 23.92 -12.01
N GLY A 303 -3.40 25.01 -11.73
CA GLY A 303 -4.71 25.31 -12.33
C GLY A 303 -5.90 24.71 -11.58
N TRP A 304 -5.63 23.97 -10.50
CA TRP A 304 -6.64 23.50 -9.56
C TRP A 304 -6.66 24.35 -8.29
N CYS A 305 -7.73 24.18 -7.54
CA CYS A 305 -7.87 24.72 -6.21
C CYS A 305 -8.62 23.73 -5.32
N CYS A 306 -8.33 23.72 -4.03
CA CYS A 306 -8.86 22.74 -3.09
C CYS A 306 -9.40 23.44 -1.85
N THR A 307 -10.62 23.10 -1.41
CA THR A 307 -11.21 23.67 -0.18
C THR A 307 -11.95 22.62 0.65
N GLY A 308 -11.97 22.83 1.98
CA GLY A 308 -12.62 21.90 2.92
C GLY A 308 -11.67 20.84 3.48
N GLN A 309 -12.21 19.95 4.32
CA GLN A 309 -11.54 18.77 4.87
C GLN A 309 -12.57 17.61 4.92
N PRO A 310 -12.46 16.56 4.08
CA PRO A 310 -11.50 16.41 2.99
C PRO A 310 -11.59 17.54 1.96
N SER A 311 -10.48 17.80 1.30
CA SER A 311 -10.36 18.79 0.24
C SER A 311 -11.25 18.40 -0.93
N SER A 312 -12.15 19.29 -1.32
CA SER A 312 -12.88 19.18 -2.57
C SER A 312 -12.18 20.07 -3.59
N CYS A 313 -11.59 19.45 -4.61
CA CYS A 313 -10.77 20.14 -5.59
C CYS A 313 -11.53 20.41 -6.90
N ALA A 314 -11.25 21.55 -7.53
CA ALA A 314 -11.89 22.02 -8.76
C ALA A 314 -10.92 22.81 -9.65
N VAL A 315 -11.18 22.84 -10.95
CA VAL A 315 -10.38 23.59 -11.94
C VAL A 315 -10.77 25.07 -11.90
N ASN A 316 -9.79 25.95 -11.69
CA ASN A 316 -9.96 27.41 -11.73
C ASN A 316 -10.34 27.85 -13.16
N THR A 317 -11.62 28.17 -13.40
CA THR A 317 -12.20 28.39 -14.73
C THR A 317 -13.10 29.62 -14.74
N CYS A 318 -12.47 30.78 -14.89
CA CYS A 318 -13.17 32.06 -14.88
C CYS A 318 -14.27 32.19 -15.95
N GLY A 319 -15.47 32.64 -15.53
CA GLY A 319 -16.61 32.86 -16.42
C GLY A 319 -17.51 31.63 -16.62
N ASP A 320 -17.43 30.60 -15.76
CA ASP A 320 -18.29 29.42 -15.85
C ASP A 320 -19.68 29.61 -15.19
N GLY A 321 -19.82 30.65 -14.34
CA GLY A 321 -21.04 30.98 -13.61
C GLY A 321 -21.05 30.55 -12.13
N ASN A 322 -19.96 29.99 -11.61
CA ASN A 322 -19.79 29.54 -10.24
C ASN A 322 -18.55 30.15 -9.58
N ALA A 323 -18.63 31.37 -9.04
CA ALA A 323 -17.61 31.90 -8.13
C ALA A 323 -17.33 30.92 -6.97
N THR A 324 -16.28 30.11 -7.12
CA THR A 324 -15.79 29.18 -6.10
C THR A 324 -14.94 29.94 -5.08
N ALA A 325 -14.62 29.35 -3.93
CA ALA A 325 -13.83 30.01 -2.90
C ALA A 325 -12.35 30.30 -3.29
N CYS A 326 -11.95 29.90 -4.50
CA CYS A 326 -10.61 30.03 -5.05
C CYS A 326 -10.52 31.08 -6.16
N GLU A 327 -11.64 31.33 -6.82
CA GLU A 327 -11.80 32.39 -7.80
C GLU A 327 -12.15 33.64 -6.99
N GLY A 328 -11.28 34.65 -7.00
CA GLY A 328 -11.52 35.89 -6.24
C GLY A 328 -12.79 36.61 -6.70
N CYS A 329 -13.24 36.30 -7.91
CA CYS A 329 -14.50 36.66 -8.53
C CYS A 329 -14.74 35.70 -9.70
N ASP A 330 -15.99 35.53 -10.15
CA ASP A 330 -16.34 34.89 -11.42
C ASP A 330 -17.09 35.90 -12.29
N GLY A 331 -16.38 36.52 -13.23
CA GLY A 331 -16.90 37.57 -14.11
C GLY A 331 -17.84 37.05 -15.21
N PRO A 332 -18.51 37.95 -15.95
CA PRO A 332 -19.29 37.55 -17.12
C PRO A 332 -18.41 36.90 -18.21
N ALA A 333 -18.86 35.79 -18.80
CA ALA A 333 -18.15 35.16 -19.91
C ALA A 333 -18.14 36.00 -21.20
N PRO A 334 -17.02 36.08 -21.94
CA PRO A 334 -15.70 35.52 -21.63
C PRO A 334 -14.95 36.35 -20.59
N ALA A 335 -14.10 35.71 -19.79
CA ALA A 335 -13.23 36.42 -18.84
C ALA A 335 -12.27 37.37 -19.58
N ASP A 336 -12.50 38.67 -19.40
CA ASP A 336 -11.83 39.79 -20.08
C ASP A 336 -11.47 40.86 -19.03
N ASP A 337 -10.26 41.41 -19.07
CA ASP A 337 -9.86 42.50 -18.15
C ASP A 337 -10.72 43.77 -18.37
N GLY A 338 -11.09 44.43 -17.26
CA GLY A 338 -11.76 45.73 -17.22
C GLY A 338 -13.23 45.73 -16.78
N ASP A 339 -13.81 44.57 -16.46
CA ASP A 339 -15.19 44.46 -15.93
C ASP A 339 -15.26 44.39 -14.39
N GLY A 340 -14.10 44.32 -13.72
CA GLY A 340 -13.94 44.13 -12.29
C GLY A 340 -13.41 42.74 -11.90
N CYS A 341 -13.39 41.78 -12.81
CA CYS A 341 -12.79 40.46 -12.64
C CYS A 341 -11.78 40.17 -13.76
N SER A 342 -10.49 40.05 -13.41
CA SER A 342 -9.42 39.81 -14.38
C SER A 342 -9.58 38.47 -15.10
N ALA A 343 -8.94 38.30 -16.26
CA ALA A 343 -8.84 37.00 -16.93
C ALA A 343 -8.28 35.86 -16.03
N ASP A 344 -7.42 36.18 -15.06
CA ASP A 344 -6.86 35.24 -14.06
C ASP A 344 -7.76 35.04 -12.81
N CYS A 345 -9.04 35.41 -12.87
CA CYS A 345 -10.03 35.26 -11.79
C CYS A 345 -9.66 35.94 -10.45
N THR A 346 -9.06 37.13 -10.55
CA THR A 346 -8.76 38.02 -9.42
C THR A 346 -9.59 39.30 -9.49
N VAL A 347 -10.00 39.83 -8.33
CA VAL A 347 -10.72 41.11 -8.26
C VAL A 347 -9.80 42.24 -8.72
N GLU A 348 -10.25 43.02 -9.72
CA GLU A 348 -9.44 44.09 -10.27
C GLU A 348 -9.25 45.25 -9.26
N PRO A 349 -8.09 45.95 -9.27
CA PRO A 349 -7.84 47.04 -8.34
C PRO A 349 -8.90 48.16 -8.41
N GLY A 350 -9.57 48.40 -7.28
CA GLY A 350 -10.66 49.38 -7.19
C GLY A 350 -12.05 48.83 -7.48
N TYR A 351 -12.20 47.51 -7.62
CA TYR A 351 -13.50 46.83 -7.68
C TYR A 351 -13.75 45.99 -6.43
N TYR A 352 -15.02 45.73 -6.18
CA TYR A 352 -15.52 44.77 -5.19
C TYR A 352 -16.52 43.86 -5.90
N CYS A 353 -16.29 42.55 -5.80
CA CYS A 353 -17.10 41.53 -6.45
C CYS A 353 -17.89 40.75 -5.39
N SER A 354 -19.15 40.42 -5.70
CA SER A 354 -19.98 39.59 -4.83
C SER A 354 -21.02 38.78 -5.60
N GLY A 355 -21.35 37.61 -5.07
CA GLY A 355 -22.27 36.64 -5.69
C GLY A 355 -21.56 35.54 -6.50
N SER A 356 -22.36 34.54 -6.90
CA SER A 356 -21.97 33.44 -7.80
C SER A 356 -23.07 33.30 -8.87
N PRO A 357 -22.85 33.69 -10.16
CA PRO A 357 -21.66 34.39 -10.67
C PRO A 357 -21.42 35.73 -9.95
N SER A 358 -20.18 36.20 -9.96
CA SER A 358 -19.85 37.47 -9.33
C SER A 358 -20.36 38.67 -10.13
N THR A 359 -20.91 39.64 -9.39
CA THR A 359 -21.18 40.98 -9.91
C THR A 359 -20.19 41.94 -9.28
N CYS A 360 -19.38 42.59 -10.12
CA CYS A 360 -18.34 43.50 -9.69
C CYS A 360 -18.78 44.97 -9.82
N GLN A 361 -18.45 45.78 -8.82
CA GLN A 361 -18.77 47.20 -8.77
C GLN A 361 -17.54 48.02 -8.35
N LEU A 362 -17.41 49.23 -8.88
CA LEU A 362 -16.35 50.16 -8.50
C LEU A 362 -16.48 50.58 -7.03
N ILE A 363 -15.39 50.43 -6.28
CA ILE A 363 -15.22 51.02 -4.95
C ILE A 363 -15.04 52.54 -5.13
N PRO A 364 -15.80 53.39 -4.42
CA PRO A 364 -15.60 54.84 -4.45
C PRO A 364 -14.17 55.23 -4.08
N VAL A 365 -13.58 56.18 -4.82
CA VAL A 365 -12.21 56.65 -4.56
C VAL A 365 -12.17 57.37 -3.22
N GLY A 366 -11.56 56.74 -2.22
CA GLY A 366 -11.54 57.21 -0.84
C GLY A 366 -12.14 56.20 0.14
N CYS A 367 -13.01 55.30 -0.30
CA CYS A 367 -13.77 54.43 0.58
C CYS A 367 -12.93 53.71 1.65
N GLY A 368 -13.30 53.91 2.91
CA GLY A 368 -12.65 53.32 4.09
C GLY A 368 -11.44 54.10 4.62
N ASN A 369 -11.26 55.36 4.22
CA ASN A 369 -10.15 56.19 4.69
C ASN A 369 -10.44 56.93 6.02
N GLY A 370 -11.69 56.92 6.47
CA GLY A 370 -12.14 57.57 7.70
C GLY A 370 -12.53 59.04 7.53
N SER A 371 -12.85 59.46 6.31
CA SER A 371 -13.22 60.84 5.98
C SER A 371 -14.20 60.89 4.81
N TRP A 372 -15.50 60.88 5.15
CA TRP A 372 -16.59 61.04 4.19
C TRP A 372 -16.44 62.31 3.35
N ASP A 373 -16.32 62.15 2.02
CA ASP A 373 -16.06 63.25 1.09
C ASP A 373 -17.30 63.75 0.31
N GLY A 374 -18.40 63.00 0.35
CA GLY A 374 -19.67 63.30 -0.33
C GLY A 374 -19.82 62.74 -1.74
N ILE A 375 -18.81 62.03 -2.27
CA ILE A 375 -18.90 61.18 -3.46
C ILE A 375 -19.43 59.79 -3.06
N GLU A 376 -19.03 59.31 -1.89
CA GLU A 376 -19.44 58.02 -1.31
C GLU A 376 -20.69 58.12 -0.43
N GLY A 377 -21.34 56.98 -0.16
CA GLY A 377 -22.57 56.90 0.64
C GLY A 377 -22.34 56.98 2.15
N CYS A 378 -21.18 56.50 2.61
CA CYS A 378 -20.66 56.56 3.98
C CYS A 378 -19.15 56.21 3.92
N ASP A 379 -18.38 56.49 4.96
CA ASP A 379 -17.01 55.95 5.15
C ASP A 379 -16.76 55.81 6.64
N ASP A 380 -16.86 54.62 7.24
CA ASP A 380 -16.67 54.42 8.68
C ASP A 380 -15.20 54.17 9.09
N GLY A 381 -14.25 54.37 8.16
CA GLY A 381 -12.82 54.21 8.39
C GLY A 381 -12.27 52.83 8.10
N ASN A 382 -13.03 51.97 7.42
CA ASN A 382 -12.55 50.67 6.96
C ASN A 382 -13.31 50.13 5.72
N ASN A 383 -12.97 48.94 5.24
CA ASN A 383 -13.59 48.27 4.07
C ASN A 383 -14.17 46.88 4.42
N VAL A 384 -14.61 46.69 5.67
CA VAL A 384 -15.42 45.53 6.07
C VAL A 384 -16.88 45.81 5.67
N SER A 385 -17.70 44.76 5.63
CA SER A 385 -19.15 44.87 5.54
C SER A 385 -19.77 44.23 6.77
N GLY A 386 -20.89 44.76 7.25
CA GLY A 386 -21.63 44.29 8.43
C GLY A 386 -21.58 45.22 9.65
N ASP A 387 -20.83 46.33 9.57
CA ASP A 387 -20.72 47.42 10.55
C ASP A 387 -21.51 48.69 10.17
N GLY A 388 -22.20 48.65 9.02
CA GLY A 388 -23.21 49.63 8.62
C GLY A 388 -22.81 50.53 7.46
N CYS A 389 -21.51 50.65 7.19
CA CYS A 389 -21.01 51.00 5.86
C CYS A 389 -20.49 49.73 5.19
N SER A 390 -20.77 49.53 3.91
CA SER A 390 -20.22 48.36 3.19
C SER A 390 -18.79 48.62 2.72
N ALA A 391 -18.09 47.56 2.31
CA ALA A 391 -16.79 47.63 1.63
C ALA A 391 -16.75 48.50 0.35
N ILE A 392 -17.92 48.84 -0.24
CA ILE A 392 -18.10 49.76 -1.37
C ILE A 392 -18.69 51.12 -0.96
N CYS A 393 -18.67 51.43 0.33
CA CYS A 393 -19.12 52.68 0.91
C CYS A 393 -20.57 53.05 0.57
N THR A 394 -21.43 52.02 0.55
CA THR A 394 -22.88 52.17 0.53
C THR A 394 -23.45 51.87 1.91
N ILE A 395 -24.37 52.71 2.40
CA ILE A 395 -25.08 52.44 3.67
C ILE A 395 -25.80 51.09 3.56
N GLU A 396 -25.56 50.22 4.54
CA GLU A 396 -26.08 48.85 4.51
C GLU A 396 -27.58 48.78 4.80
N ALA A 397 -28.23 47.70 4.33
CA ALA A 397 -29.66 47.52 4.52
C ALA A 397 -30.03 47.40 6.01
N GLY A 398 -30.89 48.31 6.49
CA GLY A 398 -31.26 48.40 7.90
C GLY A 398 -30.30 49.23 8.77
N TRP A 399 -29.33 49.92 8.17
CA TRP A 399 -28.46 50.86 8.87
C TRP A 399 -28.77 52.31 8.47
N GLU A 400 -28.50 53.26 9.36
CA GLU A 400 -28.42 54.70 9.05
C GLU A 400 -27.07 55.23 9.53
N CYS A 401 -26.36 55.97 8.68
CA CYS A 401 -25.07 56.58 9.00
C CYS A 401 -25.20 58.10 9.14
N ASP A 402 -24.62 58.65 10.20
CA ASP A 402 -24.40 60.09 10.35
C ASP A 402 -23.12 60.49 9.63
N ASN A 403 -23.26 61.23 8.52
CA ASN A 403 -22.18 61.59 7.61
C ASN A 403 -21.73 63.03 7.84
N VAL A 404 -20.51 63.21 8.33
CA VAL A 404 -19.90 64.52 8.57
C VAL A 404 -18.67 64.67 7.67
N ALA A 405 -18.66 65.71 6.84
CA ALA A 405 -17.58 65.94 5.87
C ALA A 405 -16.20 65.98 6.54
N GLY A 406 -15.28 65.13 6.08
CA GLY A 406 -13.94 65.01 6.65
C GLY A 406 -13.85 64.19 7.94
N GLN A 407 -14.85 63.37 8.26
CA GLN A 407 -14.88 62.47 9.41
C GLN A 407 -15.42 61.10 9.00
N ALA A 408 -15.11 60.07 9.80
CA ALA A 408 -15.70 58.77 9.63
C ALA A 408 -17.22 58.82 9.91
N SER A 409 -18.01 58.30 8.98
CA SER A 409 -19.43 58.02 9.11
C SER A 409 -19.71 57.16 10.34
N ARG A 410 -20.77 57.51 11.05
CA ARG A 410 -21.13 56.85 12.31
C ARG A 410 -22.44 56.10 12.10
N CYS A 411 -22.33 54.82 11.77
CA CYS A 411 -23.45 53.97 11.41
C CYS A 411 -24.09 53.31 12.65
N LYS A 412 -25.41 53.14 12.60
CA LYS A 412 -26.25 52.48 13.62
C LYS A 412 -27.26 51.56 12.96
N LYS A 413 -27.63 50.48 13.65
CA LYS A 413 -28.49 49.43 13.09
C LYS A 413 -29.94 49.61 13.54
N CYS A 414 -30.79 50.07 12.63
CA CYS A 414 -32.19 50.31 12.90
C CYS A 414 -33.00 48.99 12.96
N GLY A 415 -33.93 48.89 13.92
CA GLY A 415 -34.82 47.74 14.06
C GLY A 415 -34.21 46.54 14.81
N ASN A 416 -33.21 46.78 15.66
CA ASN A 416 -32.56 45.77 16.50
C ASN A 416 -33.15 45.69 17.94
N GLY A 417 -34.05 46.62 18.29
CA GLY A 417 -34.71 46.80 19.57
C GLY A 417 -34.10 47.89 20.46
N LYS A 418 -32.86 48.33 20.18
CA LYS A 418 -32.07 49.19 21.07
C LYS A 418 -31.90 50.59 20.49
N VAL A 419 -32.17 51.61 21.31
CA VAL A 419 -31.85 53.00 20.97
C VAL A 419 -30.39 53.31 21.32
N GLU A 420 -29.57 53.48 20.31
CA GLU A 420 -28.16 53.82 20.35
C GLU A 420 -27.99 55.35 20.25
N ALA A 421 -28.18 56.03 21.39
CA ALA A 421 -28.11 57.50 21.52
C ALA A 421 -26.81 58.13 20.96
N ILE A 422 -25.74 57.34 20.83
CA ILE A 422 -24.43 57.75 20.33
C ILE A 422 -24.49 58.19 18.84
N ALA A 423 -25.38 57.63 18.03
CA ALA A 423 -25.49 57.86 16.59
C ALA A 423 -26.77 58.63 16.17
N GLY A 424 -27.35 59.41 17.10
CA GLY A 424 -28.55 60.21 16.82
C GLY A 424 -29.80 59.36 16.54
N GLU A 425 -29.86 58.15 17.09
CA GLU A 425 -31.07 57.33 17.07
C GLU A 425 -32.13 57.90 18.01
N THR A 426 -33.40 57.90 17.57
CA THR A 426 -34.50 58.47 18.36
C THR A 426 -35.61 57.47 18.71
N CYS A 427 -35.63 56.32 18.04
CA CYS A 427 -36.47 55.16 18.33
C CYS A 427 -35.85 53.91 17.73
N ASP A 428 -36.20 52.74 18.29
CA ASP A 428 -36.02 51.43 17.65
C ASP A 428 -37.12 50.49 18.19
N ASP A 429 -38.10 50.13 17.35
CA ASP A 429 -39.23 49.25 17.68
C ASP A 429 -39.00 47.78 17.25
N GLY A 430 -37.74 47.37 17.12
CA GLY A 430 -37.32 45.99 16.85
C GLY A 430 -37.62 45.49 15.45
N ASN A 431 -37.95 46.39 14.52
CA ASN A 431 -38.25 46.04 13.14
C ASN A 431 -38.03 47.23 12.16
N LEU A 432 -38.31 47.02 10.86
CA LEU A 432 -38.13 48.02 9.79
C LEU A 432 -39.45 48.33 9.05
N ASN A 433 -40.61 48.17 9.70
CA ASN A 433 -41.87 48.58 9.09
C ASN A 433 -42.02 50.11 9.12
N THR A 434 -43.05 50.61 8.44
CA THR A 434 -43.40 52.03 8.48
C THR A 434 -44.90 52.14 8.73
N GLY A 435 -45.28 52.13 10.01
CA GLY A 435 -46.64 52.48 10.44
C GLY A 435 -46.94 52.31 11.94
N ASP A 436 -45.91 52.00 12.70
CA ASP A 436 -45.86 51.48 14.07
C ASP A 436 -45.15 52.43 15.05
N GLY A 437 -44.52 53.49 14.53
CA GLY A 437 -44.08 54.66 15.29
C GLY A 437 -42.61 54.98 15.16
N CYS A 438 -41.77 54.02 14.74
CA CYS A 438 -40.45 54.29 14.21
C CYS A 438 -40.44 54.28 12.67
N LEU A 439 -39.52 55.02 12.05
CA LEU A 439 -39.27 54.97 10.60
C LEU A 439 -38.10 54.03 10.30
N GLN A 440 -37.98 53.57 9.05
CA GLN A 440 -36.83 52.79 8.56
C GLN A 440 -35.46 53.48 8.71
N ASN A 441 -35.44 54.77 9.04
CA ASN A 441 -34.24 55.54 9.37
C ASN A 441 -34.18 55.94 10.86
N CYS A 442 -34.79 55.12 11.73
CA CYS A 442 -34.86 55.25 13.19
C CYS A 442 -35.14 56.66 13.74
N LYS A 443 -36.03 57.36 13.01
CA LYS A 443 -36.63 58.63 13.37
C LYS A 443 -38.08 58.41 13.78
N VAL A 444 -38.48 59.00 14.92
CA VAL A 444 -39.86 58.92 15.40
C VAL A 444 -40.82 59.43 14.33
N GLN A 445 -41.83 58.63 14.00
CA GLN A 445 -42.85 59.03 13.03
C GLN A 445 -43.61 60.27 13.52
N SER A 446 -43.87 61.22 12.62
CA SER A 446 -44.58 62.46 12.96
C SER A 446 -45.97 62.17 13.55
N GLY A 447 -46.17 62.49 14.83
CA GLY A 447 -47.40 62.23 15.58
C GLY A 447 -47.33 61.05 16.55
N TRP A 448 -46.21 60.32 16.56
CA TRP A 448 -45.92 59.25 17.51
C TRP A 448 -44.96 59.72 18.61
N TYR A 449 -44.94 58.99 19.73
CA TYR A 449 -44.10 59.23 20.90
C TYR A 449 -43.55 57.90 21.40
N CYS A 450 -42.24 57.79 21.59
CA CYS A 450 -41.60 56.55 22.02
C CYS A 450 -41.36 56.53 23.54
N CYS A 451 -41.66 55.40 24.18
CA CYS A 451 -41.70 55.28 25.64
C CYS A 451 -40.44 54.59 26.19
N THR A 452 -39.46 55.37 26.66
CA THR A 452 -38.30 54.83 27.39
C THR A 452 -38.63 54.60 28.86
N THR A 453 -38.70 53.35 29.31
CA THR A 453 -38.84 53.02 30.74
C THR A 453 -37.47 52.95 31.38
N ALA A 454 -37.18 53.83 32.34
CA ALA A 454 -35.89 53.87 33.03
C ALA A 454 -35.60 52.53 33.75
N GLY A 455 -34.67 51.73 33.20
CA GLY A 455 -34.23 50.46 33.77
C GLY A 455 -34.94 49.20 33.29
N ALA A 456 -35.74 49.26 32.22
CA ALA A 456 -36.26 48.05 31.55
C ALA A 456 -35.44 47.71 30.29
N THR A 457 -35.53 46.46 29.84
CA THR A 457 -34.89 45.96 28.60
C THR A 457 -35.39 46.69 27.35
N PRO A 458 -34.59 46.71 26.26
CA PRO A 458 -34.78 47.63 25.16
C PRO A 458 -35.85 47.12 24.18
N GLU A 459 -37.06 47.65 24.32
CA GLU A 459 -38.12 47.58 23.32
C GLU A 459 -38.79 48.97 23.26
N SER A 460 -38.46 49.78 22.25
CA SER A 460 -39.00 51.15 22.15
C SER A 460 -40.44 51.12 21.66
N THR A 461 -41.39 50.82 22.54
CA THR A 461 -42.80 50.88 22.18
C THR A 461 -43.20 52.33 21.87
N CYS A 462 -43.44 52.64 20.60
CA CYS A 462 -43.92 53.94 20.16
C CYS A 462 -45.46 53.96 20.11
N CYS A 463 -46.06 55.11 20.46
CA CYS A 463 -47.52 55.24 20.60
C CYS A 463 -48.06 56.56 20.03
N MET A 464 -49.29 56.55 19.52
CA MET A 464 -49.95 57.73 18.92
C MET A 464 -50.55 58.71 19.95
N SER A 465 -50.32 58.55 21.25
CA SER A 465 -51.03 59.33 22.28
C SER A 465 -50.21 59.53 23.56
N PRO A 466 -49.93 60.78 23.99
CA PRO A 466 -49.11 61.05 25.18
C PRO A 466 -49.63 60.45 26.50
N GLY A 467 -50.93 60.15 26.59
CA GLY A 467 -51.59 59.74 27.83
C GLY A 467 -51.44 58.26 28.22
N THR A 468 -50.88 57.41 27.34
CA THR A 468 -50.63 55.98 27.63
C THR A 468 -49.17 55.67 27.97
N CYS A 469 -48.30 56.68 27.93
CA CYS A 469 -46.87 56.58 28.17
C CYS A 469 -46.55 57.12 29.58
N PRO A 470 -45.90 56.35 30.49
CA PRO A 470 -45.69 56.81 31.87
C PRO A 470 -44.85 58.08 32.02
N LEU A 471 -44.02 58.41 31.02
CA LEU A 471 -43.19 59.62 30.96
C LEU A 471 -43.07 60.10 29.50
N ALA A 472 -44.11 60.75 28.96
CA ALA A 472 -44.02 61.39 27.65
C ALA A 472 -43.23 62.71 27.72
N VAL A 473 -41.98 62.71 27.22
CA VAL A 473 -41.18 63.94 27.02
C VAL A 473 -41.28 64.35 25.55
N PRO A 474 -41.79 65.56 25.21
CA PRO A 474 -41.87 65.98 23.82
C PRO A 474 -40.49 66.32 23.25
N GLY A 475 -40.05 65.58 22.23
CA GLY A 475 -39.03 66.03 21.27
C GLY A 475 -37.56 65.77 21.61
N THR A 476 -37.23 65.13 22.73
CA THR A 476 -35.85 64.69 23.05
C THR A 476 -35.86 63.42 23.91
N CYS A 477 -35.29 62.32 23.40
CA CYS A 477 -34.78 61.24 24.22
C CYS A 477 -33.37 61.64 24.75
N PRO A 478 -33.10 61.53 26.06
CA PRO A 478 -31.76 61.75 26.63
C PRO A 478 -30.84 60.54 26.47
#